data_AF-A0A4Q3SG32-F1
#
_entry.id   AF-A0A4Q3SG32-F1
#
_cell.length_a   1.000
_cell.length_b   1.000
_cell.length_c   1.000
_cell.angle_alpha   90.00
_cell.angle_beta   90.00
_cell.angle_gamma   90.00
#
_symmetry.space_group_name_H-M   'P 1'
#
loop_
_entity.id
_entity.type
_entity.pdbx_description
1 polymer ?
#
loop_
_entity_poly.entity_id
_entity_poly.type
_entity_poly.pdbx_seq_one_letter_code
_entity_poly.pdbx_strand_id
1 'polypeptide(L)'
;FYGLRYHVHIVASDEDTTFHDQVGYWLWEPATGLIMQTLAIPRGQVALASGRAAPDGSGLLVRADRGGPGYGICSTDFLEWAFRTDSYELGVSFNADGGWSYVSTTVLQVRGRSEPFSHIDRNTLTKVAEPRPNPSARIAAGKATLAEAHGFTSIDAGRPGA
;
A
#
# COMPACT_ATOMS: atom_id res chain seq x y z
N PHE A 1 6.47 15.12 0.17
CA PHE A 1 5.78 13.85 0.52
C PHE A 1 6.71 12.98 1.34
N TYR A 2 6.22 12.45 2.46
CA TYR A 2 6.80 11.28 3.11
C TYR A 2 6.23 10.03 2.45
N GLY A 3 7.06 9.01 2.23
CA GLY A 3 6.66 7.80 1.52
C GLY A 3 7.09 6.54 2.26
N LEU A 4 6.17 5.59 2.37
CA LEU A 4 6.39 4.26 2.92
C LEU A 4 5.99 3.22 1.88
N ARG A 5 6.95 2.41 1.42
CA ARG A 5 6.64 1.21 0.63
C ARG A 5 5.98 0.19 1.55
N TYR A 6 4.92 -0.46 1.08
CA TYR A 6 4.30 -1.56 1.78
C TYR A 6 4.10 -2.77 0.85
N HIS A 7 3.89 -3.92 1.47
CA HIS A 7 3.52 -5.18 0.85
C HIS A 7 2.54 -5.89 1.79
N VAL A 8 1.41 -6.32 1.25
CA VAL A 8 0.43 -7.15 1.92
C VAL A 8 0.43 -8.51 1.23
N HIS A 9 0.55 -9.56 2.04
CA HIS A 9 0.46 -10.94 1.60
C HIS A 9 -0.52 -11.67 2.53
N ILE A 10 -1.57 -12.23 1.95
CA ILE A 10 -2.61 -12.98 2.67
C ILE A 10 -2.60 -14.40 2.14
N VAL A 11 -2.54 -15.35 3.07
CA VAL A 11 -2.63 -16.78 2.82
C VAL A 11 -3.92 -17.30 3.44
N ALA A 12 -4.62 -18.19 2.75
CA ALA A 12 -5.72 -18.93 3.33
C ALA A 12 -5.15 -20.11 4.15
N SER A 13 -5.77 -20.44 5.28
CA SER A 13 -5.29 -21.52 6.14
C SER A 13 -5.47 -22.92 5.52
N ASP A 14 -6.32 -23.02 4.50
CA ASP A 14 -6.78 -24.24 3.85
C ASP A 14 -6.41 -24.31 2.36
N GLU A 15 -5.58 -23.38 1.86
CA GLU A 15 -5.09 -23.39 0.49
C GLU A 15 -3.56 -23.30 0.45
N ASP A 16 -2.94 -24.05 -0.47
CA ASP A 16 -1.48 -24.03 -0.68
C ASP A 16 -1.02 -22.79 -1.48
N THR A 17 -1.95 -22.01 -2.02
CA THR A 17 -1.68 -20.88 -2.91
C THR A 17 -1.79 -19.54 -2.19
N THR A 18 -1.16 -18.51 -2.75
CA THR A 18 -1.35 -17.14 -2.27
C THR A 18 -2.76 -16.67 -2.59
N PHE A 19 -3.50 -16.27 -1.55
CA PHE A 19 -4.86 -15.78 -1.69
C PHE A 19 -4.89 -14.32 -2.15
N HIS A 20 -4.05 -13.47 -1.56
CA HIS A 20 -3.92 -12.07 -1.97
C HIS A 20 -2.46 -11.60 -1.88
N ASP A 21 -2.02 -10.88 -2.91
CA ASP A 21 -0.75 -10.18 -2.93
C ASP A 21 -0.99 -8.75 -3.40
N GLN A 22 -0.43 -7.78 -2.68
CA GLN A 22 -0.62 -6.37 -2.97
C GLN A 22 0.62 -5.57 -2.59
N VAL A 23 1.07 -4.72 -3.50
CA VAL A 23 2.22 -3.83 -3.28
C VAL A 23 1.87 -2.39 -3.58
N GLY A 24 2.58 -1.46 -2.94
CA GLY A 24 2.44 -0.04 -3.25
C GLY A 24 3.12 0.87 -2.26
N TYR A 25 2.63 2.11 -2.19
CA TYR A 25 3.15 3.15 -1.33
C TYR A 25 2.03 3.85 -0.55
N TRP A 26 2.30 4.13 0.72
CA TRP A 26 1.61 5.17 1.47
C TRP A 26 2.39 6.47 1.30
N LEU A 27 1.68 7.55 0.97
CA LEU A 27 2.25 8.88 0.77
C LEU A 27 1.51 9.88 1.67
N TRP A 28 2.26 10.74 2.35
CA TRP A 28 1.70 11.80 3.18
C TRP A 28 2.31 13.16 2.82
N GLU A 29 1.45 14.15 2.67
CA GLU A 29 1.80 15.53 2.39
C GLU A 29 1.40 16.40 3.60
N PRO A 30 2.38 16.87 4.40
CA PRO A 30 2.09 17.53 5.67
C PRO A 30 1.45 18.92 5.50
N ALA A 31 1.68 19.63 4.38
CA ALA A 31 1.17 20.99 4.23
C ALA A 31 -0.36 21.03 4.01
N THR A 32 -0.90 20.03 3.32
CA THR A 32 -2.33 19.89 3.01
C THR A 32 -3.02 18.82 3.84
N GLY A 33 -2.25 17.94 4.50
CA GLY A 33 -2.77 16.77 5.21
C GLY A 33 -3.24 15.65 4.26
N LEU A 34 -2.88 15.71 2.98
CA LEU A 34 -3.24 14.69 1.99
C LEU A 34 -2.53 13.37 2.30
N ILE A 35 -3.31 12.29 2.31
CA ILE A 35 -2.82 10.92 2.35
C ILE A 35 -3.18 10.26 1.03
N MET A 36 -2.25 9.50 0.47
CA MET A 36 -2.51 8.65 -0.68
C MET A 36 -2.02 7.24 -0.43
N GLN A 37 -2.74 6.29 -1.00
CA GLN A 37 -2.32 4.90 -1.09
C GLN A 37 -2.29 4.51 -2.56
N THR A 38 -1.13 4.11 -3.06
CA THR A 38 -1.08 3.34 -4.30
C THR A 38 -1.17 1.86 -3.98
N LEU A 39 -1.82 1.11 -4.85
CA LEU A 39 -1.83 -0.34 -4.77
C LEU A 39 -1.81 -0.95 -6.18
N ALA A 40 -1.17 -2.10 -6.29
CA ALA A 40 -1.20 -2.97 -7.45
C ALA A 40 -1.38 -4.42 -6.96
N ILE A 41 -2.23 -5.17 -7.65
CA ILE A 41 -2.49 -6.59 -7.38
C ILE A 41 -2.20 -7.44 -8.63
N PRO A 42 -1.74 -8.69 -8.49
CA PRO A 42 -1.18 -9.49 -9.59
C PRO A 42 -2.21 -9.92 -10.65
N ARG A 43 -3.50 -9.68 -10.42
CA ARG A 43 -4.57 -9.87 -11.42
C ARG A 43 -4.72 -8.71 -12.41
N GLY A 44 -3.78 -7.76 -12.39
CA GLY A 44 -3.75 -6.63 -13.33
C GLY A 44 -4.74 -5.53 -12.98
N GLN A 45 -4.80 -5.15 -11.70
CA GLN A 45 -5.53 -3.97 -11.26
C GLN A 45 -4.64 -3.09 -10.40
N VAL A 46 -4.81 -1.77 -10.55
CA VAL A 46 -4.16 -0.75 -9.75
C VAL A 46 -5.18 0.25 -9.25
N ALA A 47 -4.92 0.85 -8.08
CA ALA A 47 -5.66 2.00 -7.60
C ALA A 47 -4.71 3.05 -7.00
N LEU A 48 -5.06 4.31 -7.21
CA LEU A 48 -4.56 5.44 -6.45
C LEU A 48 -5.72 5.98 -5.62
N ALA A 49 -5.70 5.68 -4.33
CA ALA A 49 -6.68 6.17 -3.36
C ALA A 49 -6.13 7.40 -2.63
N SER A 50 -7.03 8.31 -2.26
CA SER A 50 -6.69 9.52 -1.51
C SER A 50 -7.59 9.72 -0.31
N GLY A 51 -7.11 10.48 0.67
CA GLY A 51 -7.91 10.88 1.82
C GLY A 51 -7.08 11.61 2.86
N ARG A 52 -7.44 11.45 4.12
CA ARG A 52 -6.90 12.24 5.25
C ARG A 52 -6.84 11.38 6.52
N ALA A 53 -6.02 11.81 7.47
CA ALA A 53 -6.05 11.30 8.83
C ALA A 53 -7.28 11.83 9.58
N ALA A 54 -7.72 11.08 10.58
CA ALA A 54 -8.64 11.58 11.59
C ALA A 54 -7.99 12.78 12.32
N PRO A 55 -8.76 13.83 12.70
CA PRO A 55 -8.21 15.01 13.35
C PRO A 55 -7.46 14.73 14.67
N ASP A 56 -7.84 13.65 15.36
CA ASP A 56 -7.21 13.19 16.60
C ASP A 56 -6.03 12.22 16.37
N GLY A 57 -5.69 11.94 15.11
CA GLY A 57 -4.63 11.01 14.73
C GLY A 57 -4.97 9.53 14.96
N SER A 58 -6.23 9.20 15.29
CA SER A 58 -6.66 7.83 15.61
C SER A 58 -6.67 6.88 14.41
N GLY A 59 -6.60 7.42 13.19
CA GLY A 59 -6.76 6.60 12.00
C GLY A 59 -6.67 7.37 10.70
N LEU A 60 -6.84 6.65 9.60
CA LEU A 60 -6.80 7.16 8.24
C LEU A 60 -8.02 6.65 7.47
N LEU A 61 -8.54 7.45 6.54
CA LEU A 61 -9.53 7.00 5.57
C LEU A 61 -9.03 7.39 4.17
N VAL A 62 -8.97 6.43 3.25
CA VAL A 62 -8.65 6.66 1.84
C VAL A 62 -9.68 6.02 0.92
N ARG A 63 -9.94 6.65 -0.22
CA ARG A 63 -10.89 6.21 -1.22
C ARG A 63 -10.38 6.41 -2.65
N ALA A 64 -10.74 5.49 -3.54
CA ALA A 64 -10.61 5.62 -4.99
C ALA A 64 -11.95 5.28 -5.66
N ASP A 65 -12.33 6.05 -6.67
CA ASP A 65 -13.50 5.80 -7.51
C ASP A 65 -13.05 5.60 -8.96
N ARG A 66 -13.68 4.67 -9.66
CA ARG A 66 -13.39 4.42 -11.07
C ARG A 66 -13.68 5.67 -11.91
N GLY A 67 -12.75 6.05 -12.78
CA GLY A 67 -12.93 7.17 -13.70
C GLY A 67 -12.82 8.56 -13.06
N GLY A 68 -12.36 8.65 -11.81
CA GLY A 68 -12.09 9.94 -11.17
C GLY A 68 -10.99 10.73 -11.91
N PRO A 69 -11.07 12.08 -11.97
CA PRO A 69 -10.14 12.91 -12.74
C PRO A 69 -8.74 13.04 -12.14
N GLY A 70 -8.52 12.55 -10.92
CA GLY A 70 -7.22 12.61 -10.23
C GLY A 70 -6.82 11.28 -9.60
N TYR A 71 -7.69 10.76 -8.73
CA TYR A 71 -7.50 9.49 -8.02
C TYR A 71 -8.47 8.46 -8.59
N GLY A 72 -8.03 7.22 -8.82
CA GLY A 72 -8.88 6.25 -9.50
C GLY A 72 -8.31 4.85 -9.62
N ILE A 73 -9.07 4.03 -10.35
CA ILE A 73 -8.87 2.59 -10.48
C ILE A 73 -8.73 2.25 -11.96
N CYS A 74 -7.74 1.42 -12.29
CA CYS A 74 -7.53 0.88 -13.64
C CYS A 74 -7.41 -0.65 -13.55
N SER A 75 -8.10 -1.35 -14.45
CA SER A 75 -8.13 -2.81 -14.51
C SER A 75 -7.87 -3.31 -15.93
N THR A 76 -7.53 -4.59 -16.07
CA THR A 76 -7.51 -5.27 -17.38
C THR A 76 -8.92 -5.42 -17.98
N ASP A 77 -8.98 -5.65 -19.30
CA ASP A 77 -10.23 -5.88 -20.04
C ASP A 77 -11.10 -6.98 -19.43
N PHE A 78 -10.49 -8.09 -18.98
CA PHE A 78 -11.23 -9.17 -18.35
C PHE A 78 -11.87 -8.73 -17.03
N LEU A 79 -11.16 -7.96 -16.22
CA LEU A 79 -11.71 -7.43 -14.97
C LEU A 79 -12.82 -6.42 -15.24
N GLU A 80 -12.64 -5.51 -16.21
CA GLU A 80 -13.72 -4.60 -16.61
C GLU A 80 -14.95 -5.36 -17.14
N TRP A 81 -14.76 -6.51 -17.79
CA TRP A 81 -15.85 -7.33 -18.33
C TRP A 81 -16.57 -8.21 -17.29
N ALA A 82 -15.83 -8.85 -16.37
CA ALA A 82 -16.37 -9.85 -15.43
C ALA A 82 -16.52 -9.35 -13.99
N PHE A 83 -15.61 -8.51 -13.52
CA PHE A 83 -15.44 -8.13 -12.11
C PHE A 83 -15.08 -6.63 -11.98
N ARG A 84 -15.85 -5.77 -12.63
CA ARG A 84 -15.54 -4.33 -12.70
C ARG A 84 -15.53 -3.76 -11.30
N THR A 85 -14.47 -3.04 -10.94
CA THR A 85 -14.36 -2.37 -9.64
C THR A 85 -14.80 -0.93 -9.77
N ASP A 86 -15.85 -0.57 -9.05
CA ASP A 86 -16.46 0.76 -9.10
C ASP A 86 -15.84 1.69 -8.05
N SER A 87 -15.58 1.18 -6.85
CA SER A 87 -14.90 1.94 -5.81
C SER A 87 -14.12 1.07 -4.84
N TYR A 88 -13.12 1.67 -4.21
CA TYR A 88 -12.33 1.12 -3.13
C TYR A 88 -12.25 2.13 -1.98
N GLU A 89 -12.46 1.67 -0.75
CA GLU A 89 -12.32 2.46 0.46
C GLU A 89 -11.61 1.65 1.54
N LEU A 90 -10.68 2.28 2.24
CA LEU A 90 -9.94 1.68 3.34
C LEU A 90 -9.93 2.62 4.54
N GLY A 91 -10.60 2.18 5.61
CA GLY A 91 -10.49 2.77 6.93
C GLY A 91 -9.45 2.04 7.77
N VAL A 92 -8.53 2.78 8.37
CA VAL A 92 -7.49 2.30 9.28
C VAL A 92 -7.70 2.94 10.65
N SER A 93 -7.56 2.16 11.71
CA SER A 93 -7.53 2.63 13.09
C SER A 93 -6.24 2.19 13.76
N PHE A 94 -5.58 3.10 14.47
CA PHE A 94 -4.36 2.81 15.22
C PHE A 94 -4.69 2.45 16.66
N ASN A 95 -4.14 1.32 17.12
CA ASN A 95 -4.40 0.79 18.45
C ASN A 95 -3.34 1.28 19.43
N ALA A 96 -3.70 1.36 20.72
CA ALA A 96 -2.81 1.86 21.77
C ALA A 96 -1.55 0.99 21.98
N ASP A 97 -1.59 -0.27 21.56
CA ASP A 97 -0.47 -1.22 21.61
C ASP A 97 0.51 -1.08 20.43
N GLY A 98 0.27 -0.10 19.54
CA GLY A 98 1.08 0.12 18.34
C GLY A 98 0.69 -0.79 17.17
N GLY A 99 -0.30 -1.65 17.33
CA GLY A 99 -0.97 -2.35 16.23
C GLY A 99 -1.97 -1.46 15.49
N TRP A 100 -2.66 -2.04 14.51
CA TRP A 100 -3.68 -1.33 13.74
C TRP A 100 -4.73 -2.29 13.22
N SER A 101 -5.95 -1.79 13.08
CA SER A 101 -7.07 -2.51 12.50
C SER A 101 -7.51 -1.82 11.22
N TYR A 102 -8.13 -2.57 10.31
CA TYR A 102 -8.69 -1.99 9.11
C TYR A 102 -10.04 -2.58 8.73
N VAL A 103 -10.80 -1.77 7.99
CA VAL A 103 -11.98 -2.19 7.24
C VAL A 103 -11.79 -1.71 5.80
N SER A 104 -11.77 -2.65 4.86
CA SER A 104 -11.70 -2.38 3.43
C SER A 104 -13.05 -2.69 2.80
N THR A 105 -13.57 -1.79 1.98
CA THR A 105 -14.77 -2.02 1.16
C THR A 105 -14.44 -1.81 -0.30
N THR A 106 -14.62 -2.87 -1.10
CA THR A 106 -14.49 -2.83 -2.55
C THR A 106 -15.85 -3.10 -3.17
N VAL A 107 -16.37 -2.15 -3.95
CA VAL A 107 -17.64 -2.32 -4.65
C VAL A 107 -17.36 -2.84 -6.06
N LEU A 108 -17.92 -4.01 -6.36
CA LEU A 108 -17.73 -4.73 -7.61
C LEU A 108 -19.05 -4.87 -8.37
N GLN A 109 -19.05 -4.55 -9.66
CA GLN A 109 -20.08 -5.02 -10.57
C GLN A 109 -19.64 -6.38 -11.12
N VAL A 110 -20.28 -7.44 -10.62
CA VAL A 110 -20.02 -8.81 -11.07
C VAL A 110 -20.95 -9.14 -12.23
N ARG A 111 -20.39 -9.64 -13.33
CA ARG A 111 -21.18 -10.06 -14.49
C ARG A 111 -22.20 -11.13 -14.09
N GLY A 112 -23.45 -10.91 -14.48
CA GLY A 112 -24.57 -11.80 -14.13
C GLY A 112 -25.29 -11.46 -12.83
N ARG A 113 -24.83 -10.45 -12.08
CA ARG A 113 -25.58 -9.86 -10.95
C ARG A 113 -26.16 -8.52 -11.36
N SER A 114 -27.41 -8.26 -10.99
CA SER A 114 -28.04 -6.94 -11.22
C SER A 114 -27.53 -5.89 -10.26
N GLU A 115 -27.36 -6.26 -8.99
CA GLU A 115 -26.92 -5.35 -7.92
C GLU A 115 -25.40 -5.39 -7.73
N PRO A 116 -24.77 -4.25 -7.38
CA PRO A 116 -23.37 -4.20 -6.98
C PRO A 116 -23.08 -5.12 -5.77
N PHE A 117 -21.93 -5.77 -5.80
CA PHE A 117 -21.43 -6.59 -4.70
C PHE A 117 -20.45 -5.77 -3.84
N SER A 118 -20.80 -5.58 -2.57
CA SER A 118 -19.89 -4.97 -1.58
C SER A 118 -19.02 -6.06 -0.94
N HIS A 119 -17.78 -6.16 -1.39
CA HIS A 119 -16.77 -7.01 -0.76
C HIS A 119 -16.16 -6.26 0.42
N ILE A 120 -16.33 -6.79 1.63
CA ILE A 120 -15.83 -6.17 2.86
C ILE A 120 -14.80 -7.10 3.51
N ASP A 121 -13.60 -6.58 3.72
CA ASP A 121 -12.52 -7.25 4.46
C ASP A 121 -12.22 -6.51 5.77
N ARG A 122 -11.87 -7.26 6.82
CA ARG A 122 -11.57 -6.72 8.15
C ARG A 122 -10.44 -7.52 8.80
N ASN A 123 -9.47 -6.82 9.38
CA ASN A 123 -8.40 -7.49 10.13
C ASN A 123 -7.81 -6.58 11.22
N THR A 124 -7.07 -7.18 12.15
CA THR A 124 -6.25 -6.51 13.17
C THR A 124 -4.83 -7.05 13.13
N LEU A 125 -3.86 -6.15 13.03
CA LEU A 125 -2.45 -6.45 12.81
C LEU A 125 -1.63 -6.07 14.04
N THR A 126 -0.75 -6.98 14.45
CA THR A 126 0.22 -6.76 15.53
C THR A 126 1.55 -6.28 14.95
N LYS A 127 2.16 -5.28 15.58
CA LYS A 127 3.48 -4.79 15.20
C LYS A 127 4.57 -5.79 15.60
N VAL A 128 5.42 -6.17 14.65
CA VAL A 128 6.52 -7.13 14.87
C VAL A 128 7.91 -6.52 14.75
N ALA A 129 8.03 -5.32 14.16
CA ALA A 129 9.29 -4.60 14.00
C ALA A 129 9.05 -3.11 13.74
N GLU A 130 10.09 -2.29 13.95
CA GLU A 130 10.11 -0.89 13.50
C GLU A 130 10.30 -0.78 11.98
N PRO A 131 9.77 0.28 11.34
CA PRO A 131 9.98 0.49 9.92
C PRO A 131 11.46 0.70 9.60
N ARG A 132 11.91 0.14 8.48
CA ARG A 132 13.27 0.38 7.98
C ARG A 132 13.34 1.76 7.31
N PRO A 133 14.18 2.70 7.80
CA PRO A 133 14.32 4.00 7.17
C PRO A 133 14.89 3.87 5.76
N ASN A 134 14.44 4.73 4.85
CA ASN A 134 15.00 4.80 3.50
C ASN A 134 16.47 5.28 3.54
N PRO A 135 17.24 5.07 2.45
CA PRO A 135 18.65 5.46 2.40
C PRO A 135 18.91 6.92 2.79
N SER A 136 18.10 7.86 2.30
CA SER A 136 18.27 9.28 2.62
C SER A 136 18.05 9.60 4.09
N ALA A 137 17.06 8.98 4.75
CA ALA A 137 16.84 9.15 6.18
C ALA A 137 18.01 8.59 7.02
N ARG A 138 18.62 7.48 6.59
CA ARG A 138 19.81 6.92 7.25
C ARG A 138 21.00 7.87 7.13
N ILE A 139 21.23 8.45 5.96
CA ILE A 139 22.32 9.41 5.71
C ILE A 139 22.12 10.68 6.53
N ALA A 140 20.92 11.27 6.49
CA ALA A 140 20.60 12.50 7.23
C ALA A 140 20.74 12.32 8.74
N ALA A 141 20.50 11.11 9.26
CA ALA A 141 20.70 10.78 10.66
C ALA A 141 22.16 10.44 11.03
N GLY A 142 23.11 10.54 10.10
CA GLY A 142 24.51 10.16 10.30
C GLY A 142 24.72 8.66 10.54
N LYS A 143 23.75 7.82 10.15
CA LYS A 143 23.75 6.36 10.39
C LYS A 143 24.32 5.54 9.23
N ALA A 144 24.65 6.19 8.11
CA ALA A 144 25.23 5.55 6.94
C ALA A 144 25.89 6.58 6.02
N THR A 145 27.00 6.21 5.39
CA THR A 145 27.50 6.84 4.17
C THR A 145 26.57 6.58 2.98
N LEU A 146 26.77 7.30 1.86
CA LEU A 146 26.01 7.05 0.64
C LEU A 146 26.15 5.59 0.17
N ALA A 147 27.36 5.04 0.19
CA ALA A 147 27.61 3.66 -0.22
C ALA A 147 26.86 2.65 0.66
N GLU A 148 26.96 2.78 2.00
CA GLU A 148 26.26 1.91 2.96
C GLU A 148 24.74 2.07 2.94
N ALA A 149 24.25 3.28 2.64
CA ALA A 149 22.83 3.57 2.57
C ALA A 149 22.17 2.89 1.36
N HIS A 150 22.88 2.84 0.23
CA HIS A 150 22.41 2.24 -1.02
C HIS A 150 22.84 0.78 -1.21
N GLY A 151 23.67 0.23 -0.32
CA GLY A 151 24.17 -1.13 -0.42
C GLY A 151 25.16 -1.33 -1.57
N PHE A 152 25.88 -0.27 -1.96
CA PHE A 152 26.95 -0.40 -2.94
C PHE A 152 28.14 -1.10 -2.29
N THR A 153 28.53 -2.25 -2.83
CA THR A 153 29.83 -2.84 -2.54
C THR A 153 30.90 -2.09 -3.33
N SER A 154 31.87 -1.51 -2.63
CA SER A 154 33.10 -1.07 -3.28
C SER A 154 33.84 -2.31 -3.77
N ILE A 155 33.96 -2.47 -5.09
CA ILE A 155 34.91 -3.44 -5.64
C ILE A 155 36.28 -2.82 -5.40
N ASP A 156 37.08 -3.41 -4.51
CA ASP A 156 38.50 -3.08 -4.44
C ASP A 156 39.08 -3.35 -5.83
N ALA A 157 39.38 -2.29 -6.57
CA ALA A 157 40.23 -2.37 -7.74
C ALA A 157 41.61 -2.77 -7.21
N GLY A 158 41.84 -4.08 -7.11
CA GLY A 158 43.12 -4.64 -6.72
C GLY A 158 44.20 -3.95 -7.52
N ARG A 159 45.14 -3.30 -6.82
CA ARG A 159 46.38 -2.81 -7.42
C ARG A 159 46.96 -3.95 -8.25
N PRO A 160 47.27 -3.77 -9.53
CA PRO A 160 48.10 -4.73 -10.24
C PRO A 160 49.43 -4.82 -9.48
N GLY A 161 49.75 -6.01 -8.99
CA GLY A 161 51.02 -6.29 -8.34
C GLY A 161 52.18 -5.96 -9.26
N ALA A 162 53.19 -5.31 -8.69
CA ALA A 162 54.49 -5.05 -9.27
C ALA A 162 55.29 -6.33 -9.54
#